data_AF-A0A2P2IGM0-F1
#
_entry.id   AF-A0A2P2IGM0-F1
#
_cell.length_a   1.000
_cell.length_b   1.000
_cell.length_c   1.000
_cell.angle_alpha   90.00
_cell.angle_beta   90.00
_cell.angle_gamma   90.00
#
_symmetry.space_group_name_H-M   'P 1'
#
loop_
_entity.id
_entity.type
_entity.pdbx_description
1 polymer ?
#
loop_
_entity_poly.entity_id
_entity_poly.type
_entity_poly.pdbx_seq_one_letter_code
_entity_poly.pdbx_strand_id
1 'polypeptide(L)'
;RTTCAQLALRGTEADMNRTDKISRQCALVVDSGFSFSHTTPVFDGTPLNYAVRRISAGGKILTNYLKEVLSFRSINLNDETHIMNDIKHRLCYTSLDFENELAEYKKKRNPLWRRFVLPDGVNRTRGYVIGGPDDPGADAKNDSENSIVALKNERIVIPEILFHPSDVAINEAGLAETLVRSVEASPPEMHRMLYKNILICGGNCLFKNLRERLELEVRQLAPSEFSVRVFCDEDPIVTTWRGASMFAAQS
;
A
#
# COMPACT_ATOMS: atom_id res chain seq x y z
N ARG A 1 -3.42 -19.80 13.70
CA ARG A 1 -2.85 -20.31 12.44
C ARG A 1 -3.26 -19.32 11.36
N THR A 2 -2.32 -18.65 10.69
CA THR A 2 -2.59 -17.46 9.85
C THR A 2 -2.68 -17.84 8.37
N THR A 3 -3.82 -17.53 7.76
CA THR A 3 -4.32 -18.00 6.46
C THR A 3 -3.68 -17.33 5.24
N CYS A 4 -3.13 -16.12 5.38
CA CYS A 4 -2.48 -15.40 4.29
C CYS A 4 -1.11 -16.00 3.93
N ALA A 5 -0.38 -16.52 4.94
CA ALA A 5 0.92 -17.14 4.70
C ALA A 5 0.80 -18.36 3.78
N GLN A 6 -0.19 -19.23 4.00
CA GLN A 6 -0.39 -20.44 3.18
C GLN A 6 -0.68 -20.12 1.70
N LEU A 7 -1.27 -18.95 1.43
CA LEU A 7 -1.56 -18.46 0.08
C LEU A 7 -0.29 -18.05 -0.68
N ALA A 8 0.64 -17.34 -0.02
CA ALA A 8 1.93 -16.96 -0.61
C ALA A 8 2.82 -18.16 -0.97
N LEU A 9 2.55 -19.33 -0.37
CA LEU A 9 3.42 -20.49 -0.43
C LEU A 9 3.01 -21.49 -1.55
N ARG A 10 1.90 -21.27 -2.28
CA ARG A 10 1.47 -22.12 -3.40
C ARG A 10 2.00 -21.62 -4.76
N GLY A 11 3.24 -21.99 -5.07
CA GLY A 11 3.67 -22.18 -6.47
C GLY A 11 3.33 -23.60 -6.94
N THR A 12 3.07 -23.79 -8.23
CA THR A 12 2.65 -25.04 -8.89
C THR A 12 3.43 -26.29 -8.44
N GLU A 13 2.74 -27.42 -8.30
CA GLU A 13 3.15 -28.63 -7.55
C GLU A 13 4.12 -29.60 -8.25
N ALA A 14 4.74 -29.25 -9.37
CA ALA A 14 5.64 -30.19 -10.06
C ALA A 14 7.11 -29.95 -9.66
N ASP A 15 7.72 -31.00 -9.07
CA ASP A 15 9.14 -31.19 -8.72
C ASP A 15 9.69 -30.40 -7.53
N MET A 16 9.93 -31.05 -6.37
CA MET A 16 10.46 -30.35 -5.20
C MET A 16 11.49 -31.12 -4.35
N ASN A 17 12.64 -30.48 -4.14
CA ASN A 17 13.68 -30.86 -3.19
C ASN A 17 13.35 -30.39 -1.75
N ARG A 18 13.97 -31.02 -0.74
CA ARG A 18 13.75 -30.76 0.71
C ARG A 18 13.90 -29.29 1.13
N THR A 19 14.73 -28.53 0.43
CA THR A 19 15.01 -27.10 0.67
C THR A 19 13.83 -26.19 0.27
N ASP A 20 13.06 -26.58 -0.76
CA ASP A 20 11.88 -25.82 -1.21
C ASP A 20 10.68 -26.03 -0.28
N LYS A 21 10.65 -27.15 0.46
CA LYS A 21 9.60 -27.47 1.42
C LYS A 21 9.65 -26.54 2.64
N ILE A 22 10.85 -26.21 3.13
CA ILE A 22 11.07 -25.23 4.22
C ILE A 22 10.82 -23.80 3.72
N SER A 23 11.19 -23.51 2.46
CA SER A 23 10.85 -22.23 1.82
C SER A 23 9.34 -22.02 1.69
N ARG A 24 8.52 -23.07 1.75
CA ARG A 24 7.05 -23.00 1.79
C ARG A 24 6.45 -22.99 3.20
N GLN A 25 7.26 -23.00 4.26
CA GLN A 25 6.77 -22.98 5.64
C GLN A 25 7.04 -21.64 6.34
N CYS A 26 7.96 -20.83 5.83
CA CYS A 26 8.35 -19.56 6.41
C CYS A 26 7.96 -18.40 5.50
N ALA A 27 7.11 -17.50 6.00
CA ALA A 27 6.66 -16.32 5.28
C ALA A 27 6.51 -15.13 6.23
N LEU A 28 6.75 -13.93 5.71
CA LEU A 28 6.50 -12.69 6.42
C LEU A 28 5.27 -12.03 5.82
N VAL A 29 4.18 -11.92 6.60
CA VAL A 29 2.93 -11.32 6.14
C VAL A 29 2.84 -9.88 6.62
N VAL A 30 2.71 -8.95 5.69
CA VAL A 30 2.54 -7.52 5.93
C VAL A 30 1.12 -7.16 5.52
N ASP A 31 0.26 -6.78 6.47
CA ASP A 31 -1.07 -6.25 6.16
C ASP A 31 -1.03 -4.75 6.34
N SER A 32 -1.32 -4.01 5.27
CA SER A 32 -1.47 -2.57 5.31
C SER A 32 -2.94 -2.20 5.13
N GLY A 33 -3.62 -2.07 6.26
CA GLY A 33 -5.06 -1.88 6.35
C GLY A 33 -5.50 -0.42 6.50
N PHE A 34 -6.78 -0.26 6.82
CA PHE A 34 -7.39 1.05 7.04
C PHE A 34 -6.85 1.76 8.29
N SER A 35 -6.85 1.09 9.46
CA SER A 35 -6.51 1.77 10.73
C SER A 35 -5.05 1.64 11.15
N PHE A 36 -4.37 0.57 10.73
CA PHE A 36 -3.00 0.25 11.12
C PHE A 36 -2.40 -0.70 10.10
N SER A 37 -1.08 -0.84 10.15
CA SER A 37 -0.36 -1.89 9.42
C SER A 37 0.32 -2.84 10.40
N HIS A 38 0.33 -4.14 10.09
CA HIS A 38 1.01 -5.14 10.90
C HIS A 38 2.00 -5.95 10.06
N THR A 39 3.07 -6.39 10.69
CA THR A 39 4.01 -7.36 10.14
C THR A 39 4.02 -8.58 11.04
N THR A 40 3.65 -9.74 10.48
CA THR A 40 3.50 -11.00 11.18
C THR A 40 4.40 -12.06 10.51
N PRO A 41 5.50 -12.47 11.16
CA PRO A 41 6.25 -13.62 10.72
C PRO A 41 5.48 -14.90 11.02
N VAL A 42 5.39 -15.78 10.04
CA VAL A 42 4.67 -17.05 10.12
C VAL A 42 5.61 -18.19 9.81
N PHE A 43 5.62 -19.19 10.69
CA PHE A 43 6.38 -20.41 10.53
C PHE A 43 5.47 -21.63 10.68
N ASP A 44 5.47 -22.50 9.69
CA ASP A 44 4.67 -23.71 9.62
C ASP A 44 3.18 -23.46 9.94
N GLY A 45 2.64 -22.38 9.37
CA GLY A 45 1.25 -21.93 9.59
C GLY A 45 0.97 -21.30 10.95
N THR A 46 1.98 -21.17 11.83
CA THR A 46 1.86 -20.58 13.16
C THR A 46 2.52 -19.19 13.20
N PRO A 47 1.82 -18.14 13.64
CA PRO A 47 2.42 -16.83 13.78
C PRO A 47 3.42 -16.80 14.95
N LEU A 48 4.56 -16.14 14.74
CA LEU A 48 5.54 -15.87 15.80
C LEU A 48 5.14 -14.59 16.54
N ASN A 49 4.25 -14.71 17.53
CA ASN A 49 3.64 -13.58 18.22
C ASN A 49 4.64 -12.57 18.81
N TYR A 50 5.79 -13.03 19.32
CA TYR A 50 6.82 -12.16 19.89
C TYR A 50 7.53 -11.27 18.87
N ALA A 51 7.53 -11.68 17.60
CA ALA A 51 8.15 -10.96 16.49
C ALA A 51 7.11 -10.18 15.65
N VAL A 52 5.83 -10.20 16.05
CA VAL A 52 4.79 -9.38 15.42
C VAL A 52 5.04 -7.91 15.75
N ARG A 53 5.03 -7.08 14.71
CA ARG A 53 5.14 -5.62 14.84
C ARG A 53 3.88 -4.96 14.29
N ARG A 54 3.45 -3.88 14.94
CA ARG A 54 2.30 -3.09 14.53
C ARG A 54 2.71 -1.63 14.50
N ILE A 55 2.26 -0.92 13.47
CA ILE A 55 2.38 0.52 13.34
C ILE A 55 1.00 1.14 13.12
N SER A 56 0.83 2.36 13.60
CA SER A 56 -0.38 3.16 13.45
C SER A 56 -0.53 3.70 12.03
N ALA A 57 0.55 3.70 11.22
CA ALA A 57 0.50 4.06 9.81
C ALA A 57 -0.49 3.16 9.04
N GLY A 58 -1.61 3.74 8.63
CA GLY A 58 -2.69 3.07 7.91
C GLY A 58 -3.48 4.06 7.06
N GLY A 59 -4.41 3.54 6.26
CA GLY A 59 -5.18 4.33 5.30
C GLY A 59 -5.99 5.50 5.88
N LYS A 60 -6.40 5.42 7.15
CA LYS A 60 -7.12 6.48 7.87
C LYS A 60 -6.24 7.72 8.04
N ILE A 61 -4.97 7.53 8.42
CA ILE A 61 -4.01 8.63 8.57
C ILE A 61 -3.78 9.29 7.20
N LEU A 62 -3.61 8.48 6.15
CA LEU A 62 -3.45 8.98 4.79
C LEU A 62 -4.64 9.83 4.33
N THR A 63 -5.86 9.34 4.57
CA THR A 63 -7.08 10.05 4.19
C THR A 63 -7.27 11.33 5.02
N ASN A 64 -6.99 11.29 6.33
CA ASN A 64 -7.09 12.47 7.18
C ASN A 64 -6.08 13.55 6.79
N TYR A 65 -4.84 13.16 6.51
CA TYR A 65 -3.83 14.11 6.06
C TYR A 65 -4.16 14.69 4.68
N LEU A 66 -4.69 13.88 3.76
CA LEU A 66 -5.18 14.40 2.47
C LEU A 66 -6.34 15.40 2.65
N LYS A 67 -7.26 15.16 3.60
CA LYS A 67 -8.31 16.12 3.96
C LYS A 67 -7.72 17.44 4.43
N GLU A 68 -6.78 17.40 5.36
CA GLU A 68 -6.12 18.60 5.86
C GLU A 68 -5.48 19.38 4.71
N VAL A 69 -4.62 18.74 3.91
CA VAL A 69 -3.92 19.41 2.81
C VAL A 69 -4.88 20.00 1.77
N LEU A 70 -5.93 19.27 1.38
CA LEU A 70 -6.91 19.77 0.42
C LEU A 70 -7.82 20.84 1.00
N SER A 71 -8.17 20.78 2.29
CA SER A 71 -9.00 21.79 2.95
C SER A 71 -8.31 23.16 3.01
N PHE A 72 -6.98 23.20 3.13
CA PHE A 72 -6.22 24.46 3.12
C PHE A 72 -6.05 25.06 1.71
N ARG A 73 -6.02 24.24 0.67
CA ARG A 73 -5.68 24.67 -0.70
C ARG A 73 -6.85 24.74 -1.67
N SER A 74 -7.94 24.03 -1.40
CA SER A 74 -9.04 23.80 -2.32
C SER A 74 -10.38 23.79 -1.59
N ILE A 75 -11.29 22.92 -2.02
CA ILE A 75 -12.63 22.78 -1.45
C ILE A 75 -12.52 22.02 -0.12
N ASN A 76 -13.23 22.49 0.90
CA ASN A 76 -13.32 21.80 2.18
C ASN A 76 -14.20 20.54 2.02
N LEU A 77 -13.56 19.37 2.00
CA LEU A 77 -14.19 18.05 1.87
C LEU A 77 -14.03 17.23 3.16
N ASN A 78 -13.93 17.90 4.33
CA ASN A 78 -13.65 17.23 5.59
C ASN A 78 -14.72 16.19 5.97
N ASP A 79 -15.98 16.46 5.66
CA ASP A 79 -17.10 15.56 5.96
C ASP A 79 -17.24 14.44 4.91
N GLU A 80 -16.74 14.66 3.69
CA GLU A 80 -16.86 13.76 2.54
C GLU A 80 -15.75 12.71 2.47
N THR A 81 -15.68 11.86 3.50
CA THR A 81 -14.62 10.84 3.63
C THR A 81 -14.59 9.84 2.46
N HIS A 82 -15.76 9.48 1.93
CA HIS A 82 -15.86 8.52 0.82
C HIS A 82 -15.26 9.09 -0.46
N ILE A 83 -15.59 10.35 -0.79
CA ILE A 83 -15.01 11.05 -1.94
C ILE A 83 -13.50 11.16 -1.77
N MET A 84 -13.03 11.48 -0.56
CA MET A 84 -11.60 11.58 -0.31
C MET A 84 -10.85 10.26 -0.49
N ASN A 85 -11.46 9.14 -0.07
CA ASN A 85 -10.90 7.82 -0.34
C ASN A 85 -10.84 7.51 -1.84
N ASP A 86 -11.87 7.87 -2.61
CA ASP A 86 -11.88 7.66 -4.07
C ASP A 86 -10.78 8.48 -4.75
N ILE A 87 -10.67 9.76 -4.42
CA ILE A 87 -9.59 10.64 -4.89
C ILE A 87 -8.21 10.03 -4.55
N LYS A 88 -8.02 9.62 -3.30
CA LYS A 88 -6.77 8.99 -2.84
C LYS A 88 -6.42 7.76 -3.66
N HIS A 89 -7.33 6.81 -3.82
CA HIS A 89 -7.05 5.55 -4.51
C HIS A 89 -6.92 5.72 -6.03
N ARG A 90 -7.59 6.69 -6.66
CA ARG A 90 -7.52 6.92 -8.11
C ARG A 90 -6.35 7.80 -8.54
N LEU A 91 -5.95 8.76 -7.70
CA LEU A 91 -4.93 9.74 -8.07
C LEU A 91 -3.59 9.50 -7.41
N CYS A 92 -3.55 9.06 -6.15
CA CYS A 92 -2.29 8.89 -5.44
C CYS A 92 -1.60 7.59 -5.85
N TYR A 93 -0.27 7.59 -5.78
CA TYR A 93 0.57 6.45 -6.09
C TYR A 93 1.89 6.58 -5.33
N THR A 94 2.56 5.45 -5.16
CA THR A 94 3.87 5.44 -4.50
C THR A 94 4.95 5.77 -5.53
N SER A 95 5.80 6.75 -5.21
CA SER A 95 6.96 7.06 -6.04
C SER A 95 8.09 6.05 -5.78
N LEU A 96 8.84 5.67 -6.81
CA LEU A 96 10.07 4.88 -6.66
C LEU A 96 11.28 5.77 -6.31
N ASP A 97 11.22 7.04 -6.71
CA ASP A 97 12.27 8.04 -6.52
C ASP A 97 11.61 9.36 -6.16
N PHE A 98 11.38 9.53 -4.87
CA PHE A 98 10.58 10.62 -4.33
C PHE A 98 11.22 11.99 -4.59
N GLU A 99 12.54 12.12 -4.43
CA GLU A 99 13.24 13.40 -4.56
C GLU A 99 13.20 13.92 -6.00
N ASN A 100 13.50 13.05 -6.97
CA ASN A 100 13.49 13.43 -8.38
C ASN A 100 12.08 13.76 -8.86
N GLU A 101 11.08 12.97 -8.47
CA GLU A 101 9.70 13.24 -8.86
C GLU A 101 9.15 14.52 -8.20
N LEU A 102 9.51 14.79 -6.94
CA LEU A 102 9.17 16.04 -6.27
C LEU A 102 9.81 17.26 -6.96
N ALA A 103 11.01 17.11 -7.52
CA ALA A 103 11.65 18.16 -8.32
C ALA A 103 10.88 18.42 -9.64
N GLU A 104 10.37 17.38 -10.30
CA GLU A 104 9.48 17.53 -11.46
C GLU A 104 8.19 18.30 -11.09
N TYR A 105 7.64 18.06 -9.90
CA TYR A 105 6.47 18.79 -9.41
C TYR A 105 6.67 20.30 -9.27
N LYS A 106 7.91 20.77 -9.10
CA LYS A 106 8.25 22.20 -9.00
C LYS A 106 8.30 22.90 -10.37
N LYS A 107 8.34 22.16 -11.49
CA LYS A 107 8.42 22.75 -12.83
C LYS A 107 7.08 23.35 -13.28
N LYS A 108 7.14 24.46 -14.02
CA LYS A 108 5.94 25.22 -14.47
C LYS A 108 4.99 24.43 -15.39
N ARG A 109 5.53 23.55 -16.24
CA ARG A 109 4.75 22.68 -17.12
C ARG A 109 4.94 21.25 -16.64
N ASN A 110 3.99 20.78 -15.84
CA ASN A 110 4.08 19.46 -15.22
C ASN A 110 2.93 18.56 -15.73
N PRO A 111 3.20 17.44 -16.42
CA PRO A 111 2.16 16.49 -16.82
C PRO A 111 1.62 15.63 -15.66
N LEU A 112 2.27 15.66 -14.49
CA LEU A 112 1.96 14.81 -13.34
C LEU A 112 0.80 15.33 -12.50
N TRP A 113 0.42 16.60 -12.59
CA TRP A 113 -0.79 17.07 -11.91
C TRP A 113 -2.04 16.39 -12.48
N ARG A 114 -3.01 16.10 -11.62
CA ARG A 114 -4.29 15.53 -12.06
C ARG A 114 -5.43 16.28 -11.41
N ARG A 115 -6.53 16.36 -12.15
CA ARG A 115 -7.75 17.05 -11.73
C ARG A 115 -8.87 16.03 -11.64
N PHE A 116 -9.69 16.17 -10.61
CA PHE A 116 -10.81 15.31 -10.31
C PHE A 116 -12.07 16.16 -10.22
N VAL A 117 -13.10 15.76 -10.93
CA VAL A 117 -14.42 16.38 -10.88
C VAL A 117 -15.22 15.67 -9.81
N LEU A 118 -15.72 16.45 -8.85
CA LEU A 118 -16.57 15.97 -7.76
C LEU A 118 -17.94 15.54 -8.32
N PRO A 119 -18.61 14.56 -7.67
CA PRO A 119 -19.99 14.23 -8.00
C PRO A 119 -20.92 15.37 -7.59
N ASP A 120 -21.78 15.82 -8.51
CA ASP A 120 -22.75 16.89 -8.24
C ASP A 120 -24.02 16.40 -7.52
N GLY A 121 -24.16 15.09 -7.29
CA GLY A 121 -25.28 14.48 -6.56
C GLY A 121 -26.62 14.44 -7.32
N VAL A 122 -26.80 15.28 -8.33
CA VAL A 122 -28.00 15.33 -9.17
C VAL A 122 -27.86 14.46 -10.43
N ASN A 123 -26.89 14.80 -11.28
CA ASN A 123 -26.66 14.08 -12.54
C ASN A 123 -25.57 13.01 -12.42
N ARG A 124 -24.67 13.17 -11.44
CA ARG A 124 -23.48 12.34 -11.27
C ARG A 124 -23.34 11.90 -9.83
N THR A 125 -23.44 10.59 -9.61
CA THR A 125 -23.26 9.97 -8.30
C THR A 125 -21.80 9.65 -7.99
N ARG A 126 -20.92 9.62 -9.01
CA ARG A 126 -19.48 9.41 -8.87
C ARG A 126 -18.70 10.49 -9.62
N GLY A 127 -17.56 10.88 -9.05
CA GLY A 127 -16.60 11.77 -9.69
C GLY A 127 -15.72 11.05 -10.70
N TYR A 128 -14.96 11.80 -11.49
CA TYR A 128 -14.03 11.26 -12.48
C TYR A 128 -12.75 12.06 -12.58
N VAL A 129 -11.71 11.42 -13.11
CA VAL A 129 -10.41 12.04 -13.36
C VAL A 129 -10.42 12.64 -14.76
N ILE A 130 -10.10 13.93 -14.88
CA ILE A 130 -9.99 14.61 -16.17
C ILE A 130 -8.80 14.03 -16.95
N GLY A 131 -9.06 13.60 -18.19
CA GLY A 131 -8.13 12.86 -19.05
C GLY A 131 -7.91 11.40 -18.63
N GLY A 132 -8.76 10.86 -17.76
CA GLY A 132 -8.81 9.44 -17.40
C GLY A 132 -9.72 8.64 -18.34
N PRO A 133 -9.80 7.31 -18.16
CA PRO A 133 -10.67 6.45 -18.96
C PRO A 133 -12.17 6.73 -18.75
N ASP A 134 -12.52 7.26 -17.57
CA ASP A 134 -13.90 7.62 -17.20
C ASP A 134 -14.25 9.08 -17.55
N ASP A 135 -13.36 9.78 -18.27
CA ASP A 135 -13.60 11.17 -18.66
C ASP A 135 -14.64 11.23 -19.80
N PRO A 136 -15.81 11.87 -19.59
CA PRO A 136 -16.80 12.09 -20.64
C PRO A 136 -16.29 13.00 -21.79
N GLY A 137 -15.11 13.60 -21.67
CA GLY A 137 -14.47 14.35 -22.74
C GLY A 137 -15.17 15.68 -23.03
N ALA A 138 -15.33 16.01 -24.32
CA ALA A 138 -15.85 17.32 -24.76
C ALA A 138 -17.31 17.60 -24.39
N ASP A 139 -18.04 16.61 -23.88
CA ASP A 139 -19.46 16.69 -23.53
C ASP A 139 -19.71 17.25 -22.11
N ALA A 140 -18.66 17.41 -21.28
CA ALA A 140 -18.73 17.96 -19.92
C ALA A 140 -18.44 19.48 -19.83
N LYS A 141 -18.96 20.27 -20.77
CA LYS A 141 -18.64 21.71 -20.90
C LYS A 141 -19.21 22.65 -19.82
N ASN A 142 -19.82 22.13 -18.75
CA ASN A 142 -20.46 22.96 -17.73
C ASN A 142 -20.08 22.62 -16.29
N ASP A 143 -18.92 21.96 -16.08
CA ASP A 143 -18.40 21.76 -14.73
C ASP A 143 -17.94 23.11 -14.17
N SER A 144 -18.60 23.56 -13.10
CA SER A 144 -18.19 24.76 -12.38
C SER A 144 -16.78 24.54 -11.80
N GLU A 145 -15.91 25.55 -11.80
CA GLU A 145 -14.55 25.42 -11.22
C GLU A 145 -14.58 24.96 -9.75
N ASN A 146 -15.66 25.29 -9.03
CA ASN A 146 -15.92 24.86 -7.66
C ASN A 146 -16.25 23.36 -7.49
N SER A 147 -16.36 22.59 -8.57
CA SER A 147 -16.51 21.12 -8.52
C SER A 147 -15.20 20.40 -8.83
N ILE A 148 -14.08 21.11 -9.02
CA ILE A 148 -12.81 20.50 -9.46
C ILE A 148 -11.76 20.54 -8.35
N VAL A 149 -11.23 19.38 -8.01
CA VAL A 149 -10.10 19.21 -7.07
C VAL A 149 -8.84 18.90 -7.87
N ALA A 150 -7.78 19.67 -7.69
CA ALA A 150 -6.50 19.47 -8.36
C ALA A 150 -5.44 18.96 -7.38
N LEU A 151 -4.92 17.75 -7.61
CA LEU A 151 -3.79 17.19 -6.85
C LEU A 151 -2.49 17.41 -7.63
N LYS A 152 -1.49 17.96 -6.94
CA LYS A 152 -0.12 18.18 -7.40
C LYS A 152 0.79 17.14 -6.75
N ASN A 153 1.75 17.56 -5.94
CA ASN A 153 2.69 16.67 -5.24
C ASN A 153 2.01 15.82 -4.16
N GLU A 154 0.79 16.18 -3.73
CA GLU A 154 -0.01 15.37 -2.80
C GLU A 154 -0.16 13.92 -3.30
N ARG A 155 -0.17 13.71 -4.62
CA ARG A 155 -0.28 12.37 -5.21
C ARG A 155 0.81 11.40 -4.73
N ILE A 156 2.02 11.90 -4.48
CA ILE A 156 3.18 11.11 -4.01
C ILE A 156 3.47 11.34 -2.53
N VAL A 157 3.18 12.53 -2.00
CA VAL A 157 3.42 12.85 -0.58
C VAL A 157 2.49 12.07 0.33
N ILE A 158 1.22 11.84 -0.06
CA ILE A 158 0.29 11.09 0.80
C ILE A 158 0.77 9.64 1.00
N PRO A 159 1.07 8.83 -0.03
CA PRO A 159 1.53 7.46 0.19
C PRO A 159 2.92 7.38 0.85
N GLU A 160 3.74 8.43 0.76
CA GLU A 160 5.09 8.49 1.37
C GLU A 160 5.05 8.35 2.89
N ILE A 161 3.95 8.74 3.53
CA ILE A 161 3.72 8.63 5.00
C ILE A 161 3.82 7.18 5.47
N LEU A 162 3.55 6.19 4.60
CA LEU A 162 3.72 4.78 4.94
C LEU A 162 5.20 4.39 5.13
N PHE A 163 6.11 5.10 4.48
CA PHE A 163 7.56 4.87 4.53
C PHE A 163 8.25 5.84 5.49
N HIS A 164 7.78 7.10 5.54
CA HIS A 164 8.30 8.15 6.39
C HIS A 164 7.18 8.79 7.25
N PRO A 165 6.67 8.11 8.30
CA PRO A 165 5.63 8.65 9.17
C PRO A 165 6.02 9.93 9.91
N SER A 166 7.33 10.12 10.16
CA SER A 166 7.90 11.28 10.85
C SER A 166 7.56 12.61 10.18
N ASP A 167 7.32 12.62 8.86
CA ASP A 167 6.96 13.82 8.10
C ASP A 167 5.60 14.41 8.52
N VAL A 168 4.74 13.61 9.16
CA VAL A 168 3.42 14.02 9.69
C VAL A 168 3.44 14.04 11.23
N ALA A 169 4.62 14.24 11.81
CA ALA A 169 4.85 14.27 13.26
C ALA A 169 4.42 12.96 13.98
N ILE A 170 4.37 11.84 13.27
CA ILE A 170 4.16 10.52 13.86
C ILE A 170 5.53 9.91 14.10
N ASN A 171 5.92 9.81 15.37
CA ASN A 171 7.21 9.24 15.76
C ASN A 171 7.16 7.69 15.79
N GLU A 172 6.90 7.08 14.64
CA GLU A 172 6.89 5.64 14.43
C GLU A 172 7.78 5.24 13.25
N ALA A 173 8.21 3.97 13.23
CA ALA A 173 8.94 3.40 12.12
C ALA A 173 8.06 3.28 10.87
N GLY A 174 8.67 3.45 9.69
CA GLY A 174 8.03 3.17 8.42
C GLY A 174 7.72 1.68 8.21
N LEU A 175 7.02 1.36 7.12
CA LEU A 175 6.65 -0.01 6.78
C LEU A 175 7.87 -0.93 6.59
N ALA A 176 8.89 -0.45 5.88
CA ALA A 176 10.11 -1.21 5.60
C ALA A 176 10.95 -1.46 6.87
N GLU A 177 11.12 -0.45 7.71
CA GLU A 177 11.84 -0.58 8.98
C GLU A 177 11.09 -1.53 9.94
N THR A 178 9.77 -1.41 10.02
CA THR A 178 8.92 -2.30 10.83
C THR A 178 9.07 -3.76 10.40
N LEU A 179 9.21 -3.98 9.10
CA LEU A 179 9.46 -5.30 8.53
C LEU A 179 10.81 -5.86 8.99
N VAL A 180 11.88 -5.08 8.86
CA VAL A 180 13.23 -5.48 9.29
C VAL A 180 13.26 -5.78 10.79
N ARG A 181 12.67 -4.92 11.62
CA ARG A 181 12.55 -5.12 13.08
C ARG A 181 11.76 -6.38 13.45
N SER A 182 10.83 -6.82 12.60
CA SER A 182 10.09 -8.08 12.77
C SER A 182 10.95 -9.29 12.43
N VAL A 183 11.76 -9.19 11.36
CA VAL A 183 12.72 -10.23 10.99
C VAL A 183 13.82 -10.37 12.04
N GLU A 184 14.41 -9.26 12.50
CA GLU A 184 15.45 -9.25 13.53
C GLU A 184 14.98 -9.85 14.87
N ALA A 185 13.71 -9.66 15.21
CA ALA A 185 13.11 -10.28 16.38
C ALA A 185 12.87 -11.80 16.23
N SER A 186 12.93 -12.31 15.01
CA SER A 186 12.80 -13.74 14.70
C SER A 186 14.16 -14.45 14.79
N PRO A 187 14.21 -15.79 14.92
CA PRO A 187 15.46 -16.55 14.97
C PRO A 187 16.34 -16.31 13.72
N PRO A 188 17.67 -16.16 13.87
CA PRO A 188 18.60 -15.87 12.76
C PRO A 188 18.52 -16.87 11.60
N GLU A 189 18.25 -18.13 11.90
CA GLU A 189 18.13 -19.22 10.91
C GLU A 189 16.99 -18.98 9.92
N MET A 190 15.98 -18.19 10.33
CA MET A 190 14.80 -17.91 9.53
C MET A 190 14.94 -16.65 8.68
N HIS A 191 15.89 -15.74 8.99
CA HIS A 191 16.00 -14.42 8.36
C HIS A 191 16.07 -14.52 6.84
N ARG A 192 16.92 -15.41 6.32
CA ARG A 192 17.07 -15.64 4.88
C ARG A 192 15.75 -16.03 4.20
N MET A 193 14.93 -16.85 4.86
CA MET A 193 13.66 -17.30 4.31
C MET A 193 12.58 -16.22 4.43
N LEU A 194 12.54 -15.48 5.54
CA LEU A 194 11.59 -14.38 5.75
C LEU A 194 11.77 -13.27 4.72
N TYR A 195 13.00 -12.85 4.43
CA TYR A 195 13.27 -11.85 3.38
C TYR A 195 12.91 -12.34 1.97
N LYS A 196 13.10 -13.64 1.69
CA LYS A 196 12.79 -14.25 0.39
C LYS A 196 11.30 -14.39 0.13
N ASN A 197 10.47 -14.39 1.18
CA ASN A 197 9.04 -14.70 1.14
C ASN A 197 8.23 -13.66 1.90
N ILE A 198 8.20 -12.43 1.41
CA ILE A 198 7.38 -11.36 1.96
C ILE A 198 6.07 -11.32 1.19
N LEU A 199 4.94 -11.40 1.88
CA LEU A 199 3.61 -11.18 1.31
C LEU A 199 3.08 -9.85 1.83
N ILE A 200 2.66 -8.95 0.94
CA ILE A 200 1.92 -7.74 1.29
C ILE A 200 0.44 -7.88 0.91
N CYS A 201 -0.46 -7.53 1.81
CA CYS A 201 -1.91 -7.52 1.60
C CYS A 201 -2.57 -6.30 2.24
N GLY A 202 -3.86 -6.09 1.96
CA GLY A 202 -4.65 -5.00 2.52
C GLY A 202 -4.99 -3.89 1.52
N GLY A 203 -5.80 -2.92 1.97
CA GLY A 203 -6.35 -1.88 1.10
C GLY A 203 -5.34 -0.86 0.59
N ASN A 204 -4.23 -0.64 1.31
CA ASN A 204 -3.20 0.30 0.85
C ASN A 204 -2.37 -0.30 -0.30
N CYS A 205 -2.35 -1.62 -0.48
CA CYS A 205 -1.68 -2.27 -1.62
C CYS A 205 -2.26 -1.91 -2.99
N LEU A 206 -3.43 -1.26 -3.03
CA LEU A 206 -3.99 -0.71 -4.25
C LEU A 206 -3.19 0.47 -4.81
N PHE A 207 -2.30 1.09 -4.03
CA PHE A 207 -1.42 2.12 -4.57
C PHE A 207 -0.47 1.54 -5.61
N LYS A 208 -0.45 2.17 -6.79
CA LYS A 208 0.49 1.81 -7.84
C LYS A 208 1.92 1.93 -7.32
N ASN A 209 2.76 0.97 -7.69
CA ASN A 209 4.18 0.84 -7.35
C ASN A 209 4.49 0.60 -5.85
N LEU A 210 3.49 0.38 -4.99
CA LEU A 210 3.76 0.17 -3.55
C LEU A 210 4.64 -1.06 -3.31
N ARG A 211 4.37 -2.15 -4.04
CA ARG A 211 5.13 -3.41 -3.94
C ARG A 211 6.59 -3.19 -4.31
N GLU A 212 6.84 -2.57 -5.46
CA GLU A 212 8.17 -2.27 -5.98
C GLU A 212 8.94 -1.33 -5.05
N ARG A 213 8.28 -0.28 -4.53
CA ARG A 213 8.90 0.63 -3.56
C ARG A 213 9.27 -0.10 -2.27
N LEU A 214 8.37 -0.92 -1.72
CA LEU A 214 8.65 -1.67 -0.50
C LEU A 214 9.81 -2.65 -0.70
N GLU A 215 9.89 -3.31 -1.86
CA GLU A 215 11.00 -4.21 -2.20
C GLU A 215 12.34 -3.46 -2.25
N LEU A 216 12.39 -2.27 -2.86
CA LEU A 216 13.59 -1.43 -2.91
C LEU A 216 14.03 -0.97 -1.52
N GLU A 217 13.09 -0.46 -0.70
CA GLU A 217 13.36 0.01 0.65
C GLU A 217 13.87 -1.11 1.57
N VAL A 218 13.20 -2.26 1.56
CA VAL A 218 13.63 -3.42 2.35
C VAL A 218 14.98 -3.92 1.86
N ARG A 219 15.26 -3.86 0.56
CA ARG A 219 16.55 -4.27 0.01
C ARG A 219 17.70 -3.39 0.50
N GLN A 220 17.47 -2.09 0.67
CA GLN A 220 18.48 -1.16 1.21
C GLN A 220 18.81 -1.43 2.68
N LEU A 221 17.84 -1.91 3.45
CA LEU A 221 18.01 -2.21 4.88
C LEU A 221 18.49 -3.64 5.14
N ALA A 222 18.16 -4.60 4.26
CA ALA A 222 18.49 -6.00 4.44
C ALA A 222 19.97 -6.30 4.12
N PRO A 223 20.61 -7.25 4.82
CA PRO A 223 21.96 -7.70 4.51
C PRO A 223 22.14 -8.11 3.03
N SER A 224 23.31 -7.81 2.45
CA SER A 224 23.58 -8.02 1.03
C SER A 224 23.49 -9.50 0.61
N GLU A 225 23.73 -10.42 1.54
CA GLU A 225 23.68 -11.87 1.34
C GLU A 225 22.26 -12.42 1.13
N PHE A 226 21.24 -11.71 1.61
CA PHE A 226 19.86 -12.18 1.54
C PHE A 226 19.16 -11.63 0.29
N SER A 227 18.44 -12.52 -0.41
CA SER A 227 17.56 -12.15 -1.49
C SER A 227 16.22 -11.68 -0.92
N VAL A 228 15.80 -10.47 -1.27
CA VAL A 228 14.51 -9.90 -0.89
C VAL A 228 13.52 -10.14 -2.03
N ARG A 229 12.32 -10.64 -1.73
CA ARG A 229 11.22 -10.70 -2.71
C ARG A 229 9.91 -10.38 -2.03
N VAL A 230 9.16 -9.44 -2.62
CA VAL A 230 7.86 -9.01 -2.13
C VAL A 230 6.77 -9.45 -3.12
N PHE A 231 5.85 -10.25 -2.63
CA PHE A 231 4.68 -10.74 -3.35
C PHE A 231 3.46 -9.91 -2.97
N CYS A 232 2.71 -9.49 -3.97
CA CYS A 232 1.38 -8.89 -3.83
C CYS A 232 0.45 -9.65 -4.78
N ASP A 233 -0.72 -10.03 -4.28
CA ASP A 233 -1.76 -10.65 -5.11
C ASP A 233 -2.36 -9.62 -6.10
N GLU A 234 -3.04 -10.10 -7.15
CA GLU A 234 -3.73 -9.26 -8.13
C GLU A 234 -4.86 -8.45 -7.49
N ASP A 235 -5.53 -9.04 -6.50
CA ASP A 235 -6.58 -8.38 -5.71
C ASP A 235 -6.26 -8.46 -4.21
N PRO A 236 -5.48 -7.49 -3.69
CA PRO A 236 -5.01 -7.47 -2.31
C PRO A 236 -6.12 -7.35 -1.25
N ILE A 237 -7.31 -6.88 -1.63
CA ILE A 237 -8.46 -6.74 -0.72
C ILE A 237 -9.03 -8.13 -0.41
N VAL A 238 -9.15 -8.96 -1.45
CA VAL A 238 -9.83 -10.25 -1.36
C VAL A 238 -8.87 -11.37 -0.96
N THR A 239 -7.55 -11.16 -1.04
CA THR A 239 -6.51 -12.14 -0.68
C THR A 239 -6.74 -12.77 0.70
N THR A 240 -6.98 -11.97 1.73
CA THR A 240 -7.20 -12.47 3.10
C THR A 240 -8.44 -13.36 3.18
N TRP A 241 -9.51 -12.97 2.49
CA TRP A 241 -10.76 -13.76 2.43
C TRP A 241 -10.58 -15.06 1.63
N ARG A 242 -9.92 -15.01 0.47
CA ARG A 242 -9.58 -16.20 -0.32
C ARG A 242 -8.76 -17.19 0.50
N GLY A 243 -7.76 -16.70 1.23
CA GLY A 243 -6.93 -17.52 2.12
C GLY A 243 -7.74 -18.21 3.19
N ALA A 244 -8.65 -17.48 3.84
CA ALA A 244 -9.55 -18.03 4.85
C ALA A 244 -10.52 -19.08 4.26
N SER A 245 -11.10 -18.79 3.10
CA SER A 245 -12.01 -19.70 2.39
C SER A 245 -11.32 -21.02 2.02
N MET A 246 -10.11 -20.95 1.45
CA MET A 246 -9.35 -22.16 1.11
C MET A 246 -8.89 -22.96 2.33
N PHE A 247 -8.55 -22.27 3.43
CA PHE A 247 -8.23 -22.94 4.69
C PHE A 247 -9.43 -23.70 5.24
N ALA A 248 -10.61 -23.07 5.25
CA ALA A 248 -11.86 -23.71 5.67
C ALA A 248 -12.22 -24.91 4.78
N ALA A 249 -11.98 -24.84 3.47
CA ALA A 249 -12.23 -25.94 2.54
C ALA A 249 -11.27 -27.13 2.70
N GLN A 250 -10.13 -26.95 3.37
CA GLN A 250 -9.15 -28.01 3.66
C GLN A 250 -9.34 -28.63 5.05
N SER A 251 -10.32 -28.15 5.82
CA SER A 251 -10.62 -28.57 7.19
C SER A 251 -11.65 -29.70 7.23
#